data_AF-A0A9X8CGU5-F1
#
_entry.id   AF-A0A9X8CGU5-F1
#
_cell.length_a   1.000
_cell.length_b   1.000
_cell.length_c   1.000
_cell.angle_alpha   90.00
_cell.angle_beta   90.00
_cell.angle_gamma   90.00
#
_symmetry.space_group_name_H-M   'P 1'
#
loop_
_entity.id
_entity.type
_entity.pdbx_description
1 polymer ?
#
loop_
_entity_poly.entity_id
_entity_poly.type
_entity_poly.pdbx_seq_one_letter_code
_entity_poly.pdbx_strand_id
1 'polypeptide(L)'
;MSEIMSLNEMKLYKGSRDKPNDFDYFLEKQIRHLNSKNDYTLYKCHFMIDYVDCYDLTIQMENNSSTYCKVLKPLGKGSFSVVCHFHGYQGQSSD
;
A
#
# COMPACT_ATOMS: atom_id res chain seq x y z
N MET A 1 -34.64 5.63 1.30
CA MET A 1 -34.38 4.52 2.23
C MET A 1 -33.36 3.63 1.56
N SER A 2 -32.23 3.37 2.21
CA SER A 2 -31.12 2.61 1.62
C SER A 2 -31.55 1.17 1.36
N GLU A 3 -31.73 0.80 0.10
CA GLU A 3 -31.87 -0.60 -0.32
C GLU A 3 -30.51 -1.29 -0.14
N ILE A 4 -30.19 -1.62 1.11
CA ILE A 4 -29.02 -2.40 1.45
C ILE A 4 -29.48 -3.85 1.53
N MET A 5 -28.85 -4.72 0.75
CA MET A 5 -29.05 -6.17 0.79
C MET A 5 -29.03 -6.70 2.23
N SER A 6 -29.81 -7.74 2.52
CA SER A 6 -29.68 -8.47 3.77
C SER A 6 -28.30 -9.12 3.89
N LEU A 7 -27.89 -9.46 5.12
CA LEU A 7 -26.61 -10.15 5.35
C LEU A 7 -26.50 -11.46 4.56
N ASN A 8 -27.60 -12.21 4.44
CA ASN A 8 -27.61 -13.46 3.68
C ASN A 8 -27.42 -13.22 2.18
N GLU A 9 -28.00 -12.15 1.64
CA GLU A 9 -27.79 -11.74 0.24
C GLU A 9 -26.37 -11.23 0.01
N MET A 10 -25.82 -10.42 0.93
CA MET A 10 -24.44 -9.94 0.82
C MET A 10 -23.41 -11.06 0.82
N LYS A 11 -23.62 -12.13 1.60
CA LYS A 11 -22.75 -13.32 1.60
C LYS A 11 -22.73 -14.04 0.24
N LEU A 12 -23.76 -13.85 -0.59
CA LEU A 12 -23.89 -14.44 -1.92
C LEU A 12 -23.62 -13.44 -3.05
N TYR A 13 -23.40 -12.16 -2.73
CA TYR A 13 -23.21 -11.09 -3.71
C TYR A 13 -21.86 -11.21 -4.40
N LYS A 14 -21.86 -11.18 -5.74
CA LYS A 14 -20.65 -11.34 -6.59
C LYS A 14 -20.17 -10.05 -7.26
N GLY A 15 -20.75 -8.91 -6.89
CA GLY A 15 -20.57 -7.67 -7.65
C GLY A 15 -21.61 -7.53 -8.78
N SER A 16 -21.76 -6.31 -9.29
CA SER A 16 -22.72 -5.94 -10.35
C SER A 16 -22.05 -5.55 -11.66
N ARG A 17 -20.72 -5.44 -11.68
CA ARG A 17 -19.96 -5.02 -12.86
C ARG A 17 -19.31 -6.23 -13.51
N ASP A 18 -19.47 -6.33 -14.82
CA ASP A 18 -18.74 -7.30 -15.61
C ASP A 18 -17.25 -6.96 -15.64
N LYS A 19 -16.41 -8.01 -15.60
CA LYS A 19 -14.96 -7.86 -15.78
C LYS A 19 -14.69 -7.48 -17.23
N PRO A 20 -13.93 -6.40 -17.51
CA PRO A 20 -13.51 -6.09 -18.88
C PRO A 20 -12.78 -7.26 -19.54
N ASN A 21 -12.97 -7.44 -20.86
CA ASN A 21 -12.38 -8.54 -21.62
C ASN A 21 -10.84 -8.51 -21.63
N ASP A 22 -10.24 -7.34 -21.47
CA ASP A 22 -8.79 -7.10 -21.50
C ASP A 22 -8.19 -6.90 -20.11
N PHE A 23 -8.94 -7.12 -19.03
CA PHE A 23 -8.53 -6.84 -17.65
C PHE A 23 -7.16 -7.44 -17.31
N ASP A 24 -6.96 -8.72 -17.62
CA ASP A 24 -5.73 -9.44 -17.30
C ASP A 24 -4.56 -8.92 -18.15
N TYR A 25 -4.79 -8.71 -19.45
CA TYR A 25 -3.79 -8.14 -20.37
C TYR A 25 -3.36 -6.73 -19.95
N PHE A 26 -4.31 -5.89 -19.56
CA PHE A 26 -4.04 -4.54 -19.08
C PHE A 26 -3.14 -4.57 -17.83
N LEU A 27 -3.51 -5.35 -16.80
CA LEU A 27 -2.73 -5.45 -15.57
C LEU A 27 -1.31 -5.98 -15.83
N GLU A 28 -1.16 -7.03 -16.64
CA GLU A 28 0.15 -7.58 -17.01
C GLU A 28 1.02 -6.58 -17.77
N LYS A 29 0.41 -5.79 -18.66
CA LYS A 29 1.10 -4.72 -19.37
C LYS A 29 1.59 -3.64 -18.40
N GLN A 30 0.76 -3.23 -17.44
CA GLN A 30 1.14 -2.23 -16.44
C GLN A 30 2.24 -2.73 -15.52
N ILE A 31 2.18 -3.98 -15.04
CA ILE A 31 3.22 -4.57 -14.20
C ILE A 31 4.55 -4.66 -14.95
N ARG A 32 4.54 -5.03 -16.24
CA ARG A 32 5.75 -5.05 -17.07
C ARG A 32 6.35 -3.68 -17.33
N HIS A 33 5.54 -2.62 -17.25
CA HIS A 33 6.02 -1.26 -17.40
C HIS A 33 6.79 -0.78 -16.15
N LEU A 34 6.43 -1.29 -14.96
CA LEU A 34 7.11 -0.92 -13.72
C LEU A 34 8.58 -1.34 -13.76
N ASN A 35 9.50 -0.37 -13.64
CA ASN A 35 10.90 -0.68 -13.43
C ASN A 35 11.12 -1.35 -12.06
N SER A 36 11.88 -2.45 -12.04
CA SER A 36 12.13 -3.24 -10.82
C SER A 36 13.01 -2.55 -9.78
N LYS A 37 13.63 -1.41 -10.13
CA LYS A 37 14.54 -0.66 -9.26
C LYS A 37 14.22 0.81 -9.31
N ASN A 38 13.30 1.22 -8.45
CA ASN A 38 13.09 2.63 -8.14
C ASN A 38 14.15 3.09 -7.14
N ASP A 39 14.71 4.27 -7.38
CA ASP A 39 15.58 4.93 -6.41
C ASP A 39 14.77 5.28 -5.16
N TYR A 40 15.40 5.17 -4.00
CA TYR A 40 14.75 5.53 -2.74
C TYR A 40 15.73 6.17 -1.76
N THR A 41 15.19 6.99 -0.86
CA THR A 41 15.90 7.52 0.30
C THR A 41 15.25 7.00 1.57
N LEU A 42 16.07 6.65 2.57
CA LEU A 42 15.63 6.17 3.87
C LEU A 42 16.34 6.97 4.96
N TYR A 43 15.59 7.80 5.69
CA TYR A 43 16.11 8.63 6.77
C TYR A 43 15.63 8.13 8.11
N LYS A 44 16.54 7.93 9.06
CA LYS A 44 16.16 7.59 10.44
C LYS A 44 15.58 8.82 11.13
N CYS A 45 14.39 8.68 11.70
CA CYS A 45 13.74 9.77 12.44
C CYS A 45 14.48 10.03 13.77
N HIS A 46 14.39 11.25 14.30
CA HIS A 46 15.14 11.68 15.49
C HIS A 46 14.44 11.40 16.84
N PHE A 47 13.20 10.92 16.82
CA PHE A 47 12.46 10.59 18.05
C PHE A 47 12.64 9.11 18.42
N MET A 48 12.49 8.81 19.71
CA MET A 48 12.69 7.46 20.25
C MET A 48 11.37 6.81 20.63
N ILE A 49 11.20 5.56 20.22
CA ILE A 49 10.20 4.63 20.74
C ILE A 49 10.98 3.40 21.19
N ASP A 50 10.74 2.94 22.42
CA ASP A 50 11.61 1.98 23.14
C ASP A 50 11.90 0.67 22.40
N TYR A 51 11.07 0.30 21.41
CA TYR A 51 11.13 -1.00 20.74
C TYR A 51 11.19 -0.92 19.21
N VAL A 52 11.22 0.27 18.61
CA VAL A 52 11.25 0.43 17.14
C VAL A 52 12.19 1.55 16.69
N ASP A 53 12.95 1.28 15.63
CA ASP A 53 13.57 2.32 14.81
C ASP A 53 12.52 2.84 13.80
N CYS A 54 12.34 4.15 13.76
CA CYS A 54 11.43 4.82 12.82
C CYS A 54 12.22 5.44 11.67
N TYR A 55 11.67 5.33 10.45
CA TYR A 55 12.27 5.92 9.27
C TYR A 55 11.24 6.58 8.36
N ASP A 56 11.70 7.63 7.69
CA ASP A 56 11.06 8.24 6.54
C ASP A 56 11.61 7.60 5.26
N LEU A 57 10.76 6.92 4.50
CA LEU A 57 11.10 6.30 3.21
C LEU A 57 10.41 7.07 2.08
N THR A 58 11.21 7.58 1.15
CA THR A 58 10.72 8.21 -0.09
C THR A 58 11.19 7.39 -1.28
N ILE A 59 10.25 6.92 -2.10
CA ILE A 59 10.51 6.15 -3.32
C ILE A 59 10.23 7.06 -4.52
N GLN A 60 11.20 7.16 -5.43
CA GLN A 60 11.04 7.87 -6.69
C GLN A 60 10.30 6.98 -7.69
N MET A 61 9.27 7.53 -8.33
CA MET A 61 8.45 6.82 -9.29
C MET A 61 8.68 7.39 -10.68
N GLU A 62 8.27 6.63 -11.70
CA GLU A 62 8.22 7.13 -13.08
C GLU A 62 7.34 8.41 -13.14
N ASN A 63 7.66 9.31 -14.08
CA ASN A 63 7.01 10.63 -14.26
C ASN A 63 7.31 11.70 -13.20
N ASN A 64 8.52 11.70 -12.60
CA ASN A 64 8.95 12.70 -11.60
C ASN A 64 8.02 12.79 -10.37
N SER A 65 7.31 11.71 -10.07
CA SER A 65 6.48 11.61 -8.87
C SER A 65 7.25 10.88 -7.78
N SER A 66 6.88 11.10 -6.51
CA SER A 66 7.46 10.39 -5.38
C SER A 66 6.39 9.93 -4.42
N THR A 67 6.65 8.80 -3.78
CA THR A 67 5.77 8.24 -2.74
C THR A 67 6.51 8.25 -1.41
N TYR A 68 5.90 8.85 -0.40
CA TYR A 68 6.40 8.87 0.97
C TYR A 68 5.69 7.82 1.82
N CYS A 69 6.44 7.16 2.70
CA CYS A 69 5.89 6.25 3.70
C CYS A 69 6.74 6.23 4.98
N LYS A 70 6.08 5.94 6.10
CA LYS A 70 6.73 5.71 7.39
C LYS A 70 7.08 4.23 7.54
N VAL A 71 8.29 3.94 8.00
CA VAL A 71 8.75 2.57 8.25
C VAL A 71 9.06 2.41 9.72
N LEU A 72 8.39 1.43 10.34
CA LEU A 72 8.60 1.03 11.72
C LEU A 72 9.33 -0.31 11.71
N LYS A 73 10.58 -0.31 12.18
CA LYS A 73 11.39 -1.52 12.25
C LYS A 73 11.62 -1.89 13.72
N PRO A 74 11.20 -3.07 14.18
CA PRO A 74 11.55 -3.54 15.52
C PRO A 74 13.06 -3.49 15.78
N LEU A 75 13.43 -3.14 17.02
CA LEU A 75 14.81 -3.26 17.48
C LEU A 75 15.22 -4.73 17.53
N GLY A 76 16.49 -4.99 17.23
CA GLY A 76 17.05 -6.34 17.19
C GLY A 76 17.59 -6.75 15.81
N LYS A 77 18.09 -7.99 15.74
CA LYS A 77 18.68 -8.60 14.55
C LYS A 77 17.80 -9.75 14.07
N GLY A 78 17.73 -9.93 12.75
CA GLY A 78 16.99 -11.01 12.11
C GLY A 78 16.07 -10.51 11.01
N SER A 79 15.33 -11.45 10.41
CA SER A 79 14.26 -11.16 9.46
C SER A 79 12.96 -10.94 10.21
N PHE A 80 12.21 -9.93 9.78
CA PHE A 80 10.90 -9.61 10.34
C PHE A 80 9.85 -9.78 9.25
N SER A 81 8.65 -10.22 9.65
CA SER A 81 7.49 -10.12 8.78
C SER A 81 7.17 -8.65 8.52
N VAL A 82 6.83 -8.33 7.27
CA VAL A 82 6.49 -6.97 6.85
C VAL A 82 4.98 -6.85 6.69
N VAL A 83 4.42 -5.76 7.21
CA VAL A 83 3.03 -5.37 6.99
C VAL A 83 3.02 -4.03 6.30
N CYS A 84 2.41 -3.95 5.11
CA CYS A 84 2.17 -2.70 4.40
C CYS A 84 0.79 -2.18 4.74
N HIS A 85 0.72 -1.02 5.41
CA HIS A 85 -0.54 -0.36 5.76
C HIS A 85 -0.86 0.75 4.74
N PHE A 86 -2.08 0.75 4.22
CA PHE A 86 -2.60 1.81 3.35
C PHE A 86 -3.72 2.57 4.07
N HIS A 87 -3.69 3.90 4.03
CA HIS A 87 -4.71 4.73 4.68
C HIS A 87 -5.99 4.82 3.84
N GLY A 88 -7.09 5.26 4.48
CA GLY A 88 -8.38 5.47 3.81
C GLY A 88 -8.40 6.68 2.87
N TYR A 89 -9.50 6.82 2.13
CA TYR A 89 -9.74 7.95 1.22
C TYR A 89 -9.67 9.30 1.97
N GLN A 90 -8.98 10.28 1.38
CA GLN A 90 -8.68 11.60 1.97
C GLN A 90 -7.87 11.58 3.29
N GLY A 91 -7.38 10.41 3.72
CA GLY A 91 -6.49 10.28 4.86
C GLY A 91 -5.02 10.49 4.48
N GLN A 92 -4.18 10.33 5.49
CA GLN A 92 -2.72 10.23 5.39
C GLN A 92 -2.25 9.09 6.31
N SER A 93 -0.98 8.70 6.22
CA SER A 93 -0.38 7.76 7.17
C SER A 93 -0.57 8.26 8.61
N SER A 94 -1.00 7.38 9.52
CA SER A 94 -1.13 7.69 10.94
C SER A 94 0.19 8.21 11.55
N ASP A 95 0.08 9.09 12.54
CA ASP A 95 1.17 9.55 13.41
C ASP A 95 1.20 8.77 14.73
#